data_AF-A0A1B2HFH5-F1
#
_entry.id   AF-A0A1B2HFH5-F1
#
_cell.length_a   1.000
_cell.length_b   1.000
_cell.length_c   1.000
_cell.angle_alpha   90.00
_cell.angle_beta   90.00
_cell.angle_gamma   90.00
#
_symmetry.space_group_name_H-M   'P 1'
#
loop_
_entity.id
_entity.type
_entity.pdbx_description
1 polymer ?
#
loop_
_entity_poly.entity_id
_entity_poly.type
_entity_poly.pdbx_seq_one_letter_code
_entity_poly.pdbx_strand_id
1 'polypeptide(L)'
;MTNTESTTTAVDGSVALDDLAHDVELLRIIEESIKRHSALKDELRSRLKKRLGNQVTGTVNGLAVVEWTNESRVITLVKTVQERFPDVARECEDIVPVRKFRLLPAA
;
A
#
# COMPACT_ATOMS: atom_id res chain seq x y z
N MET A 1 -39.01 20.11 -9.81
CA MET A 1 -38.17 19.11 -9.11
C MET A 1 -36.87 19.80 -8.78
N THR A 2 -36.72 20.29 -7.56
CA THR A 2 -35.54 21.03 -7.09
C THR A 2 -34.59 20.06 -6.41
N ASN A 3 -33.39 19.89 -6.98
CA ASN A 3 -32.33 19.07 -6.42
C ASN A 3 -31.84 19.66 -5.09
N THR A 4 -31.88 18.84 -4.04
CA THR A 4 -31.27 19.12 -2.74
C THR A 4 -29.77 18.88 -2.84
N GLU A 5 -28.97 19.93 -2.97
CA GLU A 5 -27.53 19.89 -2.75
C GLU A 5 -27.28 19.62 -1.26
N SER A 6 -26.95 18.37 -0.94
CA SER A 6 -26.50 17.99 0.40
C SER A 6 -25.03 18.37 0.58
N THR A 7 -24.80 19.62 1.01
CA THR A 7 -23.50 20.06 1.50
C THR A 7 -23.16 19.26 2.76
N THR A 8 -22.32 18.24 2.59
CA THR A 8 -21.78 17.46 3.70
C THR A 8 -20.68 18.27 4.37
N THR A 9 -21.05 19.05 5.39
CA THR A 9 -20.10 19.72 6.28
C THR A 9 -19.36 18.67 7.10
N ALA A 10 -18.07 18.48 6.81
CA ALA A 10 -17.18 17.67 7.63
C ALA A 10 -17.08 18.29 9.02
N VAL A 11 -17.53 17.57 10.04
CA VAL A 11 -17.42 17.99 11.43
C VAL A 11 -16.00 17.64 11.90
N ASP A 12 -15.16 18.67 12.07
CA ASP A 12 -13.81 18.54 12.60
C ASP A 12 -13.90 18.35 14.12
N GLY A 13 -14.08 17.10 14.55
CA GLY A 13 -14.25 16.71 15.95
C GLY A 13 -13.00 16.04 16.49
N SER A 14 -12.53 16.50 17.66
CA SER A 14 -11.52 15.78 18.44
C SER A 14 -12.21 14.82 19.42
N VAL A 15 -11.68 13.61 19.55
CA VAL A 15 -12.15 12.59 20.51
C VAL A 15 -10.97 12.22 21.41
N ALA A 16 -11.20 12.25 22.72
CA ALA A 16 -10.23 11.79 23.70
C ALA A 16 -10.11 10.25 23.63
N LEU A 17 -8.86 9.75 23.65
CA LEU A 17 -8.55 8.31 23.58
C LEU A 17 -7.70 7.87 24.78
N ASP A 18 -7.76 8.60 25.89
CA ASP A 18 -6.95 8.34 27.08
C ASP A 18 -7.18 6.93 27.66
N ASP A 19 -8.41 6.41 27.52
CA ASP A 19 -8.79 5.05 27.90
C ASP A 19 -8.18 3.97 27.00
N LEU A 20 -7.77 4.33 25.78
CA LEU A 20 -7.11 3.46 24.80
C LEU A 20 -5.60 3.72 24.68
N ALA A 21 -5.01 4.47 25.63
CA ALA A 21 -3.57 4.80 25.60
C ALA A 21 -2.67 3.56 25.50
N HIS A 22 -3.06 2.46 26.16
CA HIS A 22 -2.35 1.19 26.07
C HIS A 22 -2.38 0.60 24.66
N ASP A 23 -3.54 0.60 24.02
CA ASP A 23 -3.71 0.05 22.66
C ASP A 23 -2.94 0.86 21.62
N VAL A 24 -2.89 2.19 21.79
CA VAL A 24 -2.09 3.10 20.96
C VAL A 24 -0.59 2.77 21.05
N GLU A 25 -0.09 2.50 22.26
CA GLU A 25 1.32 2.12 22.45
C GLU A 25 1.61 0.72 21.88
N LEU A 26 0.72 -0.25 22.10
CA LEU A 26 0.88 -1.59 21.52
C LEU A 26 0.91 -1.52 19.99
N LEU A 27 0.02 -0.71 19.39
CA LEU A 27 0.00 -0.48 17.95
C LEU A 27 1.32 0.15 17.46
N ARG A 28 1.90 1.09 18.21
CA ARG A 28 3.21 1.69 17.90
C ARG A 28 4.31 0.64 17.81
N ILE A 29 4.41 -0.22 18.82
CA ILE A 29 5.42 -1.29 18.90
C ILE A 29 5.26 -2.28 17.73
N ILE A 30 4.01 -2.61 17.39
CA ILE A 30 3.70 -3.50 16.26
C ILE A 30 4.10 -2.85 14.94
N GLU A 31 3.74 -1.58 14.70
CA GLU A 31 4.09 -0.87 13.47
C GLU A 31 5.62 -0.79 13.29
N GLU A 32 6.37 -0.52 14.35
CA GLU A 32 7.83 -0.50 14.31
C GLU A 32 8.41 -1.88 13.99
N SER A 33 7.85 -2.93 14.59
CA SER A 33 8.28 -4.31 14.33
C SER A 33 7.98 -4.75 12.91
N ILE A 34 6.81 -4.39 12.36
CA ILE A 34 6.46 -4.62 10.95
C ILE A 34 7.44 -3.91 10.03
N LYS A 35 7.82 -2.65 10.33
CA LYS A 35 8.83 -1.91 9.54
C LYS A 35 10.17 -2.63 9.54
N ARG A 36 10.66 -3.06 10.70
CA ARG A 36 11.93 -3.80 10.84
C ARG A 36 11.89 -5.14 10.09
N HIS A 37 10.83 -5.93 10.27
CA HIS A 37 10.68 -7.20 9.55
C HIS A 37 10.53 -7.01 8.04
N SER A 38 9.86 -5.94 7.60
CA SER A 38 9.75 -5.61 6.18
C SER A 38 11.11 -5.27 5.57
N ALA A 39 11.91 -4.46 6.26
CA ALA A 39 13.26 -4.13 5.83
C ALA A 39 14.15 -5.38 5.73
N LEU A 40 14.13 -6.25 6.76
CA LEU A 40 14.88 -7.50 6.76
C LEU A 40 14.44 -8.44 5.64
N LYS A 41 13.13 -8.58 5.42
CA LYS A 41 12.56 -9.37 4.32
C LYS A 41 13.09 -8.87 2.98
N ASP A 42 13.08 -7.55 2.75
CA ASP A 42 13.51 -6.97 1.48
C ASP A 42 15.02 -7.14 1.27
N GLU A 43 15.82 -7.02 2.33
CA GLU A 43 17.25 -7.30 2.31
C GLU A 43 17.55 -8.77 1.96
N LEU A 44 16.88 -9.72 2.61
CA LEU A 44 17.01 -11.16 2.33
C LEU A 44 16.59 -11.48 0.90
N ARG A 45 15.45 -10.95 0.44
CA ARG A 45 15.00 -11.13 -0.95
C ARG A 45 16.02 -10.56 -1.93
N SER A 46 16.57 -9.38 -1.66
CA SER A 46 17.60 -8.77 -2.51
C SER A 46 18.85 -9.66 -2.61
N ARG A 47 19.33 -10.18 -1.47
CA ARG A 47 20.46 -11.12 -1.43
C ARG A 47 20.18 -12.39 -2.24
N LEU A 48 19.01 -13.00 -2.06
CA LEU A 48 18.60 -14.21 -2.78
C LEU A 48 18.48 -13.95 -4.29
N LYS A 49 17.82 -12.86 -4.70
CA LYS A 49 17.70 -12.46 -6.11
C LYS A 49 19.06 -12.24 -6.76
N LYS A 50 19.96 -11.51 -6.07
CA LYS A 50 21.33 -11.26 -6.55
C LYS A 50 22.10 -12.57 -6.74
N ARG A 51 21.92 -13.54 -5.82
CA ARG A 51 22.57 -14.85 -5.92
C ARG A 51 21.97 -15.72 -7.02
N LEU A 52 20.65 -15.69 -7.18
CA LEU A 52 19.91 -16.44 -8.20
C LEU A 52 20.23 -15.94 -9.62
N GLY A 53 20.44 -14.63 -9.78
CA GLY A 53 20.78 -14.02 -11.07
C GLY A 53 19.70 -14.31 -12.11
N ASN A 54 20.11 -14.86 -13.25
CA ASN A 54 19.22 -15.21 -14.37
C ASN A 54 18.71 -16.67 -14.30
N GLN A 55 19.05 -17.42 -13.26
CA GLN A 55 18.59 -18.80 -13.13
C GLN A 55 17.14 -18.85 -12.67
N VAL A 56 16.35 -19.76 -13.23
CA VAL A 56 14.91 -19.85 -12.94
C VAL A 56 14.63 -20.32 -11.50
N THR A 57 15.46 -21.22 -10.96
CA THR A 57 15.22 -21.86 -9.66
C THR A 57 16.49 -21.94 -8.82
N GLY A 58 16.39 -21.65 -7.52
CA GLY A 58 17.46 -21.83 -6.54
C GLY A 58 17.12 -22.94 -5.54
N THR A 59 18.12 -23.73 -5.17
CA THR A 59 17.95 -24.91 -4.31
C THR A 59 18.76 -24.82 -3.00
N VAL A 60 18.28 -25.50 -1.95
CA VAL A 60 18.98 -25.76 -0.69
C VAL A 60 18.87 -27.25 -0.40
N ASN A 61 20.00 -27.94 -0.18
CA ASN A 61 20.06 -29.40 0.00
C ASN A 61 19.36 -30.18 -1.12
N GLY A 62 19.45 -29.69 -2.36
CA GLY A 62 18.80 -30.31 -3.53
C GLY A 62 17.30 -30.01 -3.67
N LEU A 63 16.68 -29.31 -2.72
CA LEU A 63 15.26 -28.93 -2.77
C LEU A 63 15.11 -27.50 -3.30
N ALA A 64 14.18 -27.28 -4.23
CA ALA A 64 13.85 -25.94 -4.73
C ALA A 64 13.21 -25.09 -3.63
N VAL A 65 13.74 -23.89 -3.41
CA VAL A 65 13.27 -22.97 -2.35
C VAL A 65 12.93 -21.58 -2.87
N VAL A 66 13.43 -21.20 -4.04
CA VAL A 66 13.13 -19.91 -4.69
C VAL A 66 13.05 -20.11 -6.20
N GLU A 67 12.18 -19.36 -6.84
CA GLU A 67 12.05 -19.35 -8.30
C GLU A 67 11.68 -17.96 -8.83
N TRP A 68 12.06 -17.68 -10.08
CA TRP A 68 11.52 -16.58 -10.85
C TRP A 68 10.25 -17.07 -11.56
N THR A 69 9.12 -16.47 -11.21
CA THR A 69 7.87 -16.65 -11.95
C THR A 69 7.64 -15.46 -12.88
N ASN A 70 7.31 -15.75 -14.13
CA ASN A 70 6.90 -14.74 -15.10
C ASN A 70 5.38 -14.83 -15.26
N GLU A 71 4.66 -13.97 -14.54
CA GLU A 71 3.21 -13.83 -14.70
C GLU A 71 2.91 -12.60 -15.56
N SER A 72 2.21 -12.79 -16.67
CA SER A 72 1.67 -11.67 -17.44
C SER A 72 0.48 -11.07 -16.69
N ARG A 73 0.54 -9.76 -16.43
CA ARG A 73 -0.57 -8.99 -15.87
C ARG A 73 -1.10 -8.05 -16.93
N VAL A 74 -2.42 -8.05 -17.12
CA VAL A 74 -3.09 -7.02 -17.90
C VAL A 74 -3.17 -5.77 -17.02
N ILE A 75 -2.50 -4.70 -17.44
CA ILE A 75 -2.55 -3.41 -16.76
C ILE A 75 -3.06 -2.35 -17.74
N THR A 76 -3.85 -1.42 -17.24
CA THR A 76 -4.21 -0.22 -17.97
C THR A 76 -3.11 0.82 -17.76
N LEU A 77 -2.46 1.24 -18.84
CA LEU A 77 -1.51 2.34 -18.78
C LEU A 77 -2.28 3.65 -18.76
N VAL A 78 -2.64 4.12 -17.55
CA VAL A 78 -3.47 5.33 -17.34
C VAL A 78 -2.94 6.53 -18.13
N LYS A 79 -1.63 6.75 -18.12
CA LYS A 79 -0.98 7.82 -18.90
C LYS A 79 -1.28 7.71 -20.40
N THR A 80 -1.22 6.50 -20.96
CA THR A 80 -1.53 6.27 -22.38
C THR A 80 -3.01 6.49 -22.68
N VAL A 81 -3.92 6.15 -21.76
CA VAL A 81 -5.36 6.43 -21.91
C VAL A 81 -5.61 7.93 -21.88
N GLN A 82 -5.01 8.65 -20.94
CA GLN A 82 -5.10 10.11 -20.84
C GLN A 82 -4.53 10.83 -22.07
N GLU A 83 -3.42 10.34 -22.63
CA GLU A 83 -2.80 10.93 -23.83
C GLU A 83 -3.59 10.66 -25.11
N ARG A 84 -4.17 9.45 -25.26
CA ARG A 84 -4.84 9.03 -26.51
C ARG A 84 -6.34 9.30 -26.53
N PHE A 85 -6.99 9.28 -25.37
CA PHE A 85 -8.44 9.45 -25.23
C PHE A 85 -8.75 10.40 -24.05
N PRO A 86 -8.31 11.68 -24.13
CA PRO A 86 -8.40 12.61 -23.02
C PRO A 86 -9.84 12.89 -22.56
N ASP A 87 -10.80 12.91 -23.49
CA ASP A 87 -12.20 13.21 -23.17
C ASP A 87 -12.83 12.08 -22.35
N VAL A 88 -12.62 10.82 -22.76
CA VAL A 88 -13.08 9.63 -22.04
C VAL A 88 -12.39 9.50 -20.68
N ALA A 89 -11.09 9.83 -20.61
CA ALA A 89 -10.35 9.81 -19.36
C ALA A 89 -10.96 10.76 -18.32
N ARG A 90 -11.32 11.99 -18.72
CA ARG A 90 -11.98 12.97 -17.83
C ARG A 90 -13.37 12.53 -17.38
N GLU A 91 -14.15 11.90 -18.26
CA GLU A 91 -15.47 11.37 -17.90
C GLU A 91 -15.40 10.26 -16.84
N CYS A 92 -14.26 9.58 -16.76
CA CYS A 92 -14.01 8.49 -15.82
C CYS A 92 -13.24 8.93 -14.56
N GLU A 93 -12.82 10.20 -14.47
CA GLU A 93 -12.13 10.73 -13.30
C GLU A 93 -13.13 11.00 -12.18
N ASP A 94 -12.89 10.39 -11.02
CA ASP A 94 -13.66 10.64 -9.81
C ASP A 94 -12.71 11.02 -8.66
N ILE A 95 -13.11 12.02 -7.87
CA ILE A 95 -12.34 12.49 -6.72
C ILE A 95 -13.07 12.01 -5.46
N VAL A 96 -12.62 10.86 -4.96
CA VAL A 96 -13.15 10.29 -3.73
C VAL A 96 -12.28 10.70 -2.54
N PRO A 97 -12.83 11.34 -1.49
CA PRO A 97 -12.07 11.64 -0.29
C PRO A 97 -11.66 10.33 0.41
N VAL A 98 -10.35 10.10 0.57
CA VAL A 98 -9.82 8.95 1.29
C VAL A 98 -9.42 9.37 2.69
N ARG A 99 -10.09 8.81 3.71
CA ARG A 99 -9.65 8.96 5.10
C ARG A 99 -8.44 8.06 5.33
N LYS A 100 -7.28 8.67 5.60
CA LYS A 100 -6.06 7.94 5.97
C LYS A 100 -5.95 7.88 7.48
N PHE A 101 -5.86 6.67 8.03
CA PHE A 101 -5.45 6.46 9.41
C PHE A 101 -3.93 6.55 9.49
N ARG A 102 -3.40 7.29 10.48
CA ARG A 102 -1.97 7.41 10.72
C ARG A 102 -1.73 7.55 12.23
N LEU A 103 -0.85 6.72 12.77
CA LEU A 103 -0.31 6.90 14.11
C LEU A 103 0.73 8.03 14.10
N LEU A 104 0.63 8.96 15.04
CA LEU A 104 1.58 10.07 15.18
C LEU A 104 2.82 9.65 16.00
N PRO A 105 3.98 10.33 15.82
CA PRO A 105 5.14 10.14 16.66
C PRO A 105 4.80 10.36 18.14
N ALA A 106 5.49 9.65 19.04
CA ALA A 106 5.45 10.00 20.46
C ALA A 106 6.08 11.39 20.65
N ALA A 107 5.52 12.16 21.58
CA ALA A 107 6.05 13.48 21.97
C ALA A 107 7.37 13.35 22.74
#